data_AF-A0A1W9TQY6-F1
#
_entry.id   AF-A0A1W9TQY6-F1
#
_cell.length_a   1.000
_cell.length_b   1.000
_cell.length_c   1.000
_cell.angle_alpha   90.00
_cell.angle_beta   90.00
_cell.angle_gamma   90.00
#
_symmetry.space_group_name_H-M   'P 1'
#
loop_
_entity.id
_entity.type
_entity.pdbx_description
1 polymer ?
#
loop_
_entity_poly.entity_id
_entity_poly.type
_entity_poly.pdbx_seq_one_letter_code
_entity_poly.pdbx_strand_id
1 'polypeptide(L)'
;MAAMAAELVSVVGKRCIIVLDAYFAVGPVFLILRQILDDSGNHLLHIVTRAKSNVVGYQDPPPKTGRPGRPRKYGLKLNLMDLFETMAESFEQTTIEIYGQYEEVSFLCLDLIWKPIKEKIRFVLVRDGSECFILMCSDLTLSAQDIIRAYSYRFKIEVSFKVLKHLIGVFFYRFWTSAWPRIGKQNVSDLSAAGDPRSRRLIRQTTNAIEAFVNFGCIATGILQIVSLNFHETIWKKYLGWLRTVTSTIPSEEVVKSVIQEEYYHNFRFFSNSAIYRIIMSKSRKRTVDAMLLAA
;
A
#
# COMPACT_ATOMS: atom_id res chain seq x y z
N MET A 1 9.51 3.32 -3.80
CA MET A 1 8.76 2.41 -2.89
C MET A 1 9.69 1.69 -1.91
N ALA A 2 10.63 0.85 -2.37
CA ALA A 2 11.55 0.14 -1.46
C ALA A 2 12.37 1.08 -0.55
N ALA A 3 12.94 2.16 -1.11
CA ALA A 3 13.66 3.17 -0.32
C ALA A 3 12.76 3.90 0.69
N MET A 4 11.54 4.28 0.28
CA MET A 4 10.55 4.91 1.18
C MET A 4 10.16 3.99 2.33
N ALA A 5 9.94 2.70 2.06
CA ALA A 5 9.69 1.72 3.10
C ALA A 5 10.88 1.57 4.04
N ALA A 6 12.09 1.68 3.49
CA ALA A 6 13.31 1.61 4.27
C ALA A 6 13.45 2.76 5.28
N GLU A 7 13.22 3.99 4.80
CA GLU A 7 13.20 5.19 5.63
C GLU A 7 12.10 5.15 6.71
N LEU A 8 10.94 4.58 6.39
CA LEU A 8 9.87 4.43 7.38
C LEU A 8 10.27 3.47 8.51
N VAL A 9 10.83 2.30 8.15
CA VAL A 9 11.16 1.27 9.14
C VAL A 9 12.32 1.69 10.04
N SER A 10 13.29 2.46 9.52
CA SER A 10 14.37 3.01 10.35
C SER A 10 13.86 3.99 11.40
N VAL A 11 12.77 4.72 11.13
CA VAL A 11 12.10 5.60 12.11
C VAL A 11 11.25 4.80 13.10
N VAL A 12 10.54 3.77 12.63
CA VAL A 12 9.66 2.95 13.49
C VAL A 12 10.46 2.05 14.43
N GLY A 13 11.63 1.56 14.02
CA GLY A 13 12.53 0.73 14.84
C GLY A 13 11.94 -0.63 15.22
N LYS A 14 10.98 -1.15 14.44
CA LYS A 14 10.34 -2.45 14.67
C LYS A 14 10.46 -3.34 13.45
N ARG A 15 10.38 -4.65 13.67
CA ARG A 15 10.28 -5.63 12.59
C ARG A 15 8.99 -5.40 11.81
N CYS A 16 9.11 -5.32 10.49
CA CYS A 16 8.01 -5.04 9.58
C CYS A 16 8.04 -6.01 8.40
N ILE A 17 6.85 -6.30 7.88
CA ILE A 17 6.66 -7.01 6.62
C ILE A 17 6.05 -6.03 5.62
N ILE A 18 6.70 -5.85 4.48
CA ILE A 18 6.12 -5.14 3.34
C ILE A 18 5.53 -6.14 2.35
N VAL A 19 4.26 -5.93 2.02
CA VAL A 19 3.52 -6.78 1.09
C VAL A 19 3.36 -6.06 -0.24
N LEU A 20 3.90 -6.63 -1.32
CA LEU A 20 3.96 -6.00 -2.64
C LEU A 20 3.41 -6.89 -3.74
N ASP A 21 2.89 -6.28 -4.80
CA ASP A 21 2.45 -7.03 -5.99
C ASP A 21 3.63 -7.59 -6.82
N ALA A 22 3.34 -8.50 -7.75
CA ALA A 22 4.32 -9.22 -8.57
C ALA A 22 5.23 -8.32 -9.42
N TYR A 23 4.81 -7.08 -9.67
CA TYR A 23 5.66 -6.06 -10.28
C TYR A 23 6.98 -5.87 -9.50
N PHE A 24 6.94 -6.01 -8.17
CA PHE A 24 8.08 -5.79 -7.27
C PHE A 24 8.91 -7.05 -7.01
N ALA A 25 8.57 -8.19 -7.64
CA ALA A 25 9.38 -9.41 -7.61
C ALA A 25 10.66 -9.26 -8.48
N VAL A 26 11.52 -8.33 -8.10
CA VAL A 26 12.77 -7.98 -8.79
C VAL A 26 13.92 -7.85 -7.79
N GLY A 27 15.11 -8.30 -8.20
CA GLY A 27 16.31 -8.33 -7.34
C GLY A 27 16.63 -7.03 -6.62
N PRO A 28 16.60 -5.85 -7.28
CA PRO A 28 16.90 -4.58 -6.64
C PRO A 28 16.02 -4.27 -5.41
N VAL A 29 14.74 -4.66 -5.43
CA VAL A 29 13.84 -4.43 -4.28
C VAL A 29 14.34 -5.24 -3.08
N PHE A 30 14.58 -6.54 -3.25
CA PHE A 30 15.09 -7.40 -2.18
C PHE A 30 16.45 -6.93 -1.65
N LEU A 31 17.35 -6.49 -2.53
CA LEU A 31 18.67 -5.99 -2.14
C LEU A 31 18.60 -4.70 -1.32
N ILE A 32 17.70 -3.77 -1.64
CA ILE A 32 17.50 -2.54 -0.86
C ILE A 32 16.95 -2.87 0.52
N LEU A 33 15.90 -3.70 0.59
CA LEU A 33 15.24 -4.01 1.86
C LEU A 33 16.14 -4.79 2.82
N ARG A 34 17.02 -5.64 2.28
CA ARG A 34 18.01 -6.38 3.05
C ARG A 34 18.97 -5.49 3.85
N GLN A 35 19.28 -4.29 3.35
CA GLN A 35 20.26 -3.39 4.00
C GLN A 35 19.78 -2.84 5.35
N ILE A 36 18.50 -3.05 5.69
CA ILE A 36 17.93 -2.57 6.94
C ILE A 36 18.06 -3.64 8.01
N LEU A 37 18.97 -3.38 8.94
CA LEU A 37 19.28 -4.27 10.06
C LEU A 37 18.99 -3.57 11.39
N ASP A 38 18.66 -4.35 12.41
CA ASP A 38 18.64 -3.90 13.79
C ASP A 38 20.06 -3.82 14.37
N ASP A 39 20.20 -3.28 15.58
CA ASP A 39 21.48 -3.18 16.29
C ASP A 39 22.15 -4.54 16.53
N SER A 40 21.38 -5.63 16.42
CA SER A 40 21.84 -7.02 16.55
C SER A 40 22.17 -7.67 15.20
N GLY A 41 22.05 -6.95 14.08
CA GLY A 41 22.33 -7.43 12.73
C GLY A 41 21.21 -8.27 12.09
N ASN A 42 20.02 -8.34 12.68
CA ASN A 42 18.87 -9.02 12.07
C ASN A 42 18.11 -8.08 11.13
N HIS A 43 17.49 -8.64 10.10
CA HIS A 43 16.64 -7.87 9.20
C HIS A 43 15.44 -7.25 9.92
N LEU A 44 15.28 -5.94 9.78
CA LEU A 44 14.10 -5.23 10.29
C LEU A 44 12.94 -5.22 9.30
N LEU A 45 13.22 -5.39 8.00
CA LEU A 45 12.21 -5.33 6.96
C LEU A 45 12.27 -6.56 6.07
N HIS A 46 11.20 -7.35 6.12
CA HIS A 46 10.99 -8.49 5.24
C HIS A 46 9.96 -8.16 4.16
N ILE A 47 10.09 -8.80 3.00
CA ILE A 47 9.15 -8.63 1.89
C ILE A 47 8.35 -9.91 1.68
N VAL A 48 7.07 -9.75 1.39
CA VAL A 48 6.19 -10.77 0.83
C VAL A 48 5.67 -10.26 -0.51
N THR A 49 5.86 -11.02 -1.58
CA THR A 49 5.39 -10.62 -2.91
C THR A 49 5.01 -11.83 -3.75
N ARG A 50 4.11 -11.64 -4.73
CA ARG A 50 3.80 -12.69 -5.70
C ARG A 50 4.95 -12.82 -6.71
N ALA A 51 5.38 -14.02 -6.99
CA ALA A 51 6.38 -14.27 -8.01
C ALA A 51 5.78 -14.12 -9.41
N LYS A 52 6.63 -13.86 -10.39
CA LYS A 52 6.27 -13.99 -11.81
C LYS A 52 6.14 -15.46 -12.19
N SER A 53 5.29 -15.79 -13.15
CA SER A 53 5.08 -17.19 -13.60
C SER A 53 6.35 -17.86 -14.13
N ASN A 54 7.34 -17.11 -14.60
CA ASN A 54 8.61 -17.65 -15.07
C ASN A 54 9.69 -17.72 -13.98
N VAL A 55 9.31 -17.67 -12.71
CA VAL A 55 10.26 -17.69 -11.60
C VAL A 55 10.97 -19.04 -11.50
N VAL A 56 12.27 -18.96 -11.20
CA VAL A 56 13.15 -20.12 -11.07
C VAL A 56 13.88 -20.04 -9.75
N GLY A 57 13.85 -21.14 -8.99
CA GLY A 57 14.67 -21.37 -7.81
C GLY A 57 15.83 -22.33 -8.12
N TYR A 58 16.90 -22.24 -7.35
CA TYR A 58 18.01 -23.19 -7.42
C TYR A 58 18.20 -23.85 -6.06
N GLN A 59 18.46 -25.15 -6.06
CA GLN A 59 18.88 -25.86 -4.86
C GLN A 59 20.29 -25.43 -4.42
N ASP A 60 20.68 -25.86 -3.22
CA ASP A 60 22.03 -25.66 -2.71
C ASP A 60 23.10 -26.25 -3.67
N PRO A 61 24.27 -25.61 -3.78
CA PRO A 61 25.34 -26.12 -4.62
C PRO A 61 25.79 -27.52 -4.14
N PRO A 62 26.10 -28.44 -5.08
CA PRO A 62 26.62 -29.75 -4.72
C PRO A 62 27.99 -29.63 -4.03
N PRO A 63 28.39 -30.63 -3.23
CA PRO A 63 29.70 -30.64 -2.58
C PRO A 63 30.84 -30.53 -3.60
N LYS A 64 31.95 -29.93 -3.18
CA LYS A 64 33.14 -29.76 -4.03
C LYS A 64 33.68 -31.15 -4.41
N THR A 65 33.86 -31.38 -5.71
CA THR A 65 34.30 -32.68 -6.26
C THR A 65 35.81 -32.89 -6.22
N GLY A 66 36.60 -31.93 -5.70
CA GLY A 66 38.06 -31.99 -5.61
C GLY A 66 38.81 -31.89 -6.95
N ARG A 67 38.10 -31.83 -8.08
CA ARG A 67 38.69 -31.76 -9.42
C ARG A 67 39.03 -30.33 -9.85
N PRO A 68 40.01 -30.14 -10.74
CA PRO A 68 40.31 -28.82 -11.33
C PRO A 68 39.06 -28.22 -11.99
N GLY A 69 38.77 -26.95 -11.68
CA GLY A 69 37.65 -26.20 -12.23
C GLY A 69 36.91 -25.34 -11.21
N ARG A 70 36.09 -24.40 -11.69
CA ARG A 70 35.28 -23.54 -10.81
C ARG A 70 34.13 -24.35 -10.20
N PRO A 71 33.98 -24.44 -8.87
CA PRO A 71 32.85 -25.12 -8.25
C PRO A 71 31.51 -24.53 -8.70
N ARG A 72 30.49 -25.38 -8.84
CA ARG A 72 29.12 -24.93 -9.14
C ARG A 72 28.62 -24.06 -7.99
N LYS A 73 28.06 -22.90 -8.33
CA LYS A 73 27.48 -21.95 -7.37
C LYS A 73 26.04 -22.26 -6.99
N TYR A 74 25.34 -23.02 -7.83
CA TYR A 74 23.94 -23.35 -7.70
C TYR A 74 23.74 -24.83 -8.02
N GLY A 75 22.81 -25.46 -7.31
CA GLY A 75 22.37 -26.83 -7.55
C GLY A 75 21.41 -26.93 -8.73
N LEU A 76 20.49 -27.88 -8.64
CA LEU A 76 19.45 -28.11 -9.65
C LEU A 76 18.59 -26.86 -9.84
N LYS A 77 18.33 -26.52 -11.10
CA LYS A 77 17.42 -25.46 -11.51
C LYS A 77 16.00 -25.98 -11.47
N LEU A 78 15.12 -25.35 -10.71
CA LEU A 78 13.70 -25.68 -10.61
C LEU A 78 12.86 -24.54 -11.19
N ASN A 79 12.05 -24.85 -12.20
CA ASN A 79 10.98 -23.95 -12.63
C ASN A 79 9.80 -24.16 -11.68
N LEU A 80 9.43 -23.13 -10.94
CA LEU A 80 8.49 -23.29 -9.83
C LEU A 80 7.06 -23.54 -10.29
N MET A 81 6.68 -23.11 -11.50
CA MET A 81 5.34 -23.43 -12.03
C MET A 81 5.18 -24.93 -12.31
N ASP A 82 6.24 -25.60 -12.76
CA ASP A 82 6.20 -27.04 -13.07
C ASP A 82 6.04 -27.89 -11.79
N LEU A 83 6.34 -27.32 -10.61
CA LEU A 83 6.20 -28.00 -9.32
C LEU A 83 4.74 -28.17 -8.87
N PHE A 84 3.79 -27.40 -9.41
CA PHE A 84 2.36 -27.62 -9.15
C PHE A 84 1.86 -28.98 -9.65
N GLU A 85 2.49 -29.50 -10.71
CA GLU A 85 2.17 -30.80 -11.29
C GLU A 85 3.14 -31.88 -10.79
N THR A 86 4.45 -31.61 -10.85
CA THR A 86 5.49 -32.61 -10.53
C THR A 86 5.60 -32.94 -9.04
N MET A 87 5.16 -32.05 -8.15
CA MET A 87 5.14 -32.25 -6.70
C MET A 87 3.74 -32.15 -6.11
N ALA A 88 2.69 -32.45 -6.89
CA ALA A 88 1.30 -32.30 -6.47
C ALA A 88 0.98 -33.05 -5.15
N GLU A 89 1.58 -34.21 -4.93
CA GLU A 89 1.39 -35.03 -3.73
C GLU A 89 2.07 -34.45 -2.47
N SER A 90 3.01 -33.50 -2.64
CA SER A 90 3.72 -32.85 -1.54
C SER A 90 3.03 -31.58 -1.04
N PHE A 91 1.88 -31.21 -1.60
CA PHE A 91 1.12 -30.05 -1.15
C PHE A 91 0.39 -30.39 0.16
N GLU A 92 0.54 -29.52 1.15
CA GLU A 92 -0.15 -29.60 2.43
C GLU A 92 -1.43 -28.77 2.37
N GLN A 93 -2.54 -29.32 2.87
CA GLN A 93 -3.80 -28.60 3.02
C GLN A 93 -3.82 -27.87 4.36
N THR A 94 -4.36 -26.64 4.35
CA THR A 94 -4.60 -25.87 5.56
C THR A 94 -5.82 -24.98 5.40
N THR A 95 -6.39 -24.59 6.53
CA THR A 95 -7.48 -23.62 6.59
C THR A 95 -6.93 -22.30 7.09
N ILE A 96 -7.09 -21.23 6.32
CA ILE A 96 -6.61 -19.89 6.68
C ILE A 96 -7.80 -18.96 6.87
N GLU A 97 -7.81 -18.25 7.99
CA GLU A 97 -8.74 -17.16 8.21
C GLU A 97 -8.28 -15.90 7.46
N ILE A 98 -9.07 -15.48 6.47
CA ILE A 98 -8.87 -14.29 5.65
C ILE A 98 -10.12 -13.43 5.78
N TYR A 99 -9.96 -12.21 6.31
CA TYR A 99 -11.07 -11.26 6.54
C TYR A 99 -12.27 -11.83 7.33
N GLY A 100 -12.04 -12.73 8.28
CA GLY A 100 -13.08 -13.37 9.07
C GLY A 100 -13.82 -14.50 8.35
N GLN A 101 -13.35 -14.90 7.16
CA GLN A 101 -13.80 -16.07 6.43
C GLN A 101 -12.71 -17.14 6.46
N TYR A 102 -13.10 -18.40 6.59
CA TYR A 102 -12.18 -19.54 6.53
C TYR A 102 -12.13 -20.06 5.11
N GLU A 103 -10.93 -20.06 4.52
CA GLU A 103 -10.68 -20.60 3.19
C GLU A 103 -9.72 -21.78 3.30
N GLU A 104 -10.03 -22.88 2.60
CA GLU A 104 -9.15 -24.03 2.48
C GLU A 104 -8.21 -23.84 1.30
N VAL A 105 -6.91 -23.86 1.57
CA VAL A 105 -5.86 -23.72 0.55
C VAL A 105 -4.85 -24.84 0.68
N SER A 106 -4.29 -25.24 -0.46
CA SER A 106 -3.16 -26.19 -0.47
C SER A 106 -1.89 -25.43 -0.79
N PHE A 107 -0.79 -25.74 -0.11
CA PHE A 107 0.49 -25.06 -0.37
C PHE A 107 1.70 -26.00 -0.30
N LEU A 108 2.79 -25.58 -0.94
CA LEU A 108 4.10 -26.20 -0.84
C LEU A 108 5.14 -25.12 -0.53
N CYS A 109 5.91 -25.31 0.55
CA CYS A 109 6.93 -24.36 0.99
C CYS A 109 8.33 -24.88 0.65
N LEU A 110 9.13 -24.07 -0.05
CA LEU A 110 10.48 -24.41 -0.48
C LEU A 110 11.45 -23.25 -0.26
N ASP A 111 12.56 -23.51 0.42
CA ASP A 111 13.63 -22.53 0.58
C ASP A 111 14.70 -22.74 -0.49
N LEU A 112 14.72 -21.87 -1.51
CA LEU A 112 15.56 -22.02 -2.70
C LEU A 112 16.38 -20.76 -2.95
N ILE A 113 17.56 -20.94 -3.55
CA ILE A 113 18.42 -19.83 -3.96
C ILE A 113 17.80 -19.10 -5.15
N TRP A 114 17.53 -17.81 -4.99
CA TRP A 114 17.07 -16.96 -6.09
C TRP A 114 18.23 -16.21 -6.72
N LYS A 115 18.59 -16.58 -7.96
CA LYS A 115 19.78 -16.07 -8.67
C LYS A 115 19.94 -14.53 -8.70
N PRO A 116 18.88 -13.71 -8.82
CA PRO A 116 19.00 -12.25 -8.79
C PRO A 116 19.67 -11.70 -7.52
N ILE A 117 19.44 -12.31 -6.36
CA ILE A 117 20.08 -11.91 -5.09
C ILE A 117 21.14 -12.90 -4.59
N LYS A 118 21.19 -14.10 -5.19
CA LYS A 118 22.16 -15.19 -4.88
C LYS A 118 22.03 -15.74 -3.46
N GLU A 119 20.86 -15.61 -2.86
CA GLU A 119 20.55 -16.06 -1.50
C GLU A 119 19.26 -16.86 -1.48
N LYS A 120 19.04 -17.60 -0.40
CA LYS A 120 17.80 -18.34 -0.19
C LYS A 120 16.65 -17.39 0.06
N ILE A 121 15.54 -17.66 -0.61
CA ILE A 121 14.24 -17.05 -0.43
C ILE A 121 13.27 -18.19 -0.18
N ARG A 122 12.28 -17.95 0.68
CA ARG A 122 11.17 -18.85 0.89
C ARG A 122 10.15 -18.67 -0.23
N PHE A 123 9.93 -19.72 -1.00
CA PHE A 123 8.87 -19.79 -2.00
C PHE A 123 7.69 -20.57 -1.42
N VAL A 124 6.49 -19.99 -1.51
CA VAL A 124 5.25 -20.66 -1.12
C VAL A 124 4.40 -20.79 -2.37
N LEU A 125 4.29 -22.00 -2.89
CA LEU A 125 3.41 -22.33 -4.00
C LEU A 125 2.02 -22.54 -3.41
N VAL A 126 1.02 -21.83 -3.90
CA VAL A 126 -0.34 -21.82 -3.36
C VAL A 126 -1.29 -22.27 -4.45
N ARG A 127 -2.16 -23.22 -4.10
CA ARG A 127 -3.28 -23.68 -4.91
C ARG A 127 -4.56 -23.35 -4.13
N ASP A 128 -5.31 -22.42 -4.68
CA ASP A 128 -6.57 -21.91 -4.13
C ASP A 128 -7.68 -22.12 -5.15
N GLY A 129 -8.46 -23.18 -4.96
CA GLY A 129 -9.40 -23.69 -5.97
C GLY A 129 -8.69 -23.98 -7.31
N SER A 130 -9.09 -23.27 -8.37
CA SER A 130 -8.48 -23.38 -9.70
C SER A 130 -7.24 -22.50 -9.89
N GLU A 131 -7.01 -21.53 -9.00
CA GLU A 131 -5.92 -20.59 -9.12
C GLU A 131 -4.63 -21.15 -8.51
N CYS A 132 -3.54 -21.08 -9.27
CA CYS A 132 -2.21 -21.45 -8.81
C CYS A 132 -1.29 -20.23 -8.88
N PHE A 133 -0.64 -19.90 -7.77
CA PHE A 133 0.28 -18.77 -7.72
C PHE A 133 1.40 -18.99 -6.71
N ILE A 134 2.49 -18.26 -6.89
CA ILE A 134 3.69 -18.43 -6.08
C ILE A 134 3.94 -17.15 -5.30
N LEU A 135 4.19 -17.26 -4.02
CA LEU A 135 4.64 -16.17 -3.16
C LEU A 135 6.12 -16.32 -2.86
N MET A 136 6.80 -15.19 -2.70
CA MET A 136 8.20 -15.07 -2.33
C MET A 136 8.29 -14.32 -1.02
N CYS A 137 9.03 -14.84 -0.06
CA CYS A 137 9.31 -14.21 1.20
C CYS A 137 10.81 -14.17 1.49
N SER A 138 11.32 -12.99 1.91
CA SER A 138 12.72 -12.86 2.31
C SER A 138 13.00 -13.40 3.71
N ASP A 139 11.98 -13.67 4.53
CA ASP A 139 12.12 -14.33 5.82
C ASP A 139 11.96 -15.84 5.67
N LEU A 140 12.98 -16.60 6.09
CA LEU A 140 12.94 -18.07 6.12
C LEU A 140 12.33 -18.63 7.42
N THR A 141 11.92 -17.77 8.35
CA THR A 141 11.29 -18.19 9.61
C THR A 141 9.77 -18.10 9.57
N LEU A 142 9.22 -17.25 8.69
CA LEU A 142 7.78 -17.07 8.52
C LEU A 142 7.10 -18.33 7.96
N SER A 143 6.04 -18.77 8.63
CA SER A 143 5.25 -19.92 8.19
C SER A 143 4.57 -19.63 6.84
N ALA A 144 4.32 -20.67 6.05
CA ALA A 144 3.60 -20.52 4.79
C ALA A 144 2.19 -19.91 4.99
N GLN A 145 1.51 -20.28 6.08
CA GLN A 145 0.20 -19.74 6.45
C GLN A 145 0.25 -18.24 6.70
N ASP A 146 1.26 -17.76 7.43
CA ASP A 146 1.44 -16.34 7.70
C ASP A 146 1.82 -15.55 6.43
N ILE A 147 2.59 -16.16 5.53
CA ILE A 147 2.93 -15.56 4.22
C ILE A 147 1.67 -15.39 3.36
N ILE A 148 0.82 -16.43 3.28
CA ILE A 148 -0.44 -16.38 2.55
C ILE A 148 -1.38 -15.34 3.16
N ARG A 149 -1.55 -15.36 4.49
CA ARG A 149 -2.35 -14.38 5.23
C ARG A 149 -1.85 -12.96 5.01
N ALA A 150 -0.54 -12.71 5.13
CA ALA A 150 0.05 -11.41 4.87
C ALA A 150 -0.23 -10.93 3.44
N TYR A 151 -0.10 -11.81 2.44
CA TYR A 151 -0.39 -11.46 1.06
C TYR A 151 -1.89 -11.19 0.80
N SER A 152 -2.80 -11.88 1.50
CA SER A 152 -4.25 -11.62 1.40
C SER A 152 -4.61 -10.16 1.77
N TYR A 153 -3.89 -9.59 2.74
CA TYR A 153 -4.06 -8.19 3.16
C TYR A 153 -3.62 -7.16 2.13
N ARG A 154 -2.88 -7.56 1.08
CA ARG A 154 -2.50 -6.67 -0.03
C ARG A 154 -3.72 -6.00 -0.66
N PHE A 155 -4.84 -6.72 -0.77
CA PHE A 155 -6.07 -6.17 -1.38
C PHE A 155 -6.65 -4.98 -0.60
N LYS A 156 -6.26 -4.77 0.67
CA LYS A 156 -6.69 -3.58 1.43
C LYS A 156 -6.25 -2.27 0.78
N ILE A 157 -5.14 -2.24 0.03
CA ILE A 157 -4.71 -1.02 -0.66
C ILE A 157 -5.69 -0.63 -1.79
N GLU A 158 -6.31 -1.62 -2.44
CA GLU A 158 -7.31 -1.40 -3.51
C GLU A 158 -8.61 -0.85 -2.91
N VAL A 159 -9.01 -1.36 -1.75
CA VAL A 159 -10.13 -0.82 -0.97
C VAL A 159 -9.84 0.62 -0.56
N SER A 160 -8.64 0.91 -0.05
CA SER A 160 -8.22 2.27 0.32
C SER A 160 -8.24 3.21 -0.88
N PHE A 161 -7.75 2.80 -2.05
CA PHE A 161 -7.83 3.61 -3.27
C PHE A 161 -9.27 3.86 -3.72
N LYS A 162 -10.16 2.87 -3.59
CA LYS A 162 -11.60 3.04 -3.85
C LYS A 162 -12.19 4.12 -2.95
N VAL A 163 -11.89 4.09 -1.65
CA VAL A 163 -12.36 5.10 -0.68
C VAL A 163 -11.78 6.49 -1.02
N LEU A 164 -10.48 6.60 -1.26
CA LEU A 164 -9.84 7.86 -1.63
C LEU A 164 -10.44 8.48 -2.89
N LYS A 165 -10.70 7.66 -3.91
CA LYS A 165 -11.25 8.12 -5.19
C LYS A 165 -12.73 8.48 -5.09
N HIS A 166 -13.56 7.58 -4.56
CA HIS A 166 -15.02 7.71 -4.66
C HIS A 166 -15.66 8.37 -3.45
N LEU A 167 -15.10 8.18 -2.25
CA LEU A 167 -15.67 8.75 -1.03
C LEU A 167 -15.06 10.10 -0.69
N ILE A 168 -13.72 10.18 -0.68
CA ILE A 168 -13.00 11.41 -0.30
C ILE A 168 -12.85 12.36 -1.49
N GLY A 169 -12.64 11.83 -2.69
CA GLY A 169 -12.49 12.62 -3.91
C GLY A 169 -11.11 13.26 -4.08
N VAL A 170 -10.05 12.66 -3.51
CA VAL A 170 -8.69 13.23 -3.51
C VAL A 170 -8.10 13.42 -4.92
N PHE A 171 -8.64 12.70 -5.90
CA PHE A 171 -8.19 12.76 -7.30
C PHE A 171 -9.09 13.62 -8.19
N PHE A 172 -10.15 14.24 -7.65
CA PHE A 172 -11.07 15.07 -8.44
C PHE A 172 -10.59 16.51 -8.57
N TYR A 173 -9.85 17.02 -7.58
CA TYR A 173 -9.30 18.37 -7.67
C TYR A 173 -8.00 18.40 -8.50
N ARG A 174 -7.90 19.37 -9.41
CA ARG A 174 -6.70 19.58 -10.24
C ARG A 174 -6.02 20.88 -9.87
N PHE A 175 -4.90 20.78 -9.17
CA PHE A 175 -3.98 21.91 -9.05
C PHE A 175 -3.23 22.07 -10.37
N TRP A 176 -3.11 23.31 -10.85
CA TRP A 176 -2.44 23.61 -12.11
C TRP A 176 -1.61 24.88 -11.99
N THR A 177 -0.62 25.02 -12.86
CA THR A 177 0.18 26.22 -13.01
C THR A 177 0.49 26.46 -14.48
N SER A 178 0.46 27.72 -14.90
CA SER A 178 0.87 28.14 -16.25
C SER A 178 2.38 28.01 -16.48
N ALA A 179 3.16 27.83 -15.41
CA ALA A 179 4.61 27.67 -15.49
C ALA A 179 5.06 26.26 -15.93
N TRP A 180 4.13 25.30 -16.06
CA TRP A 180 4.48 23.93 -16.44
C TRP A 180 4.96 23.88 -17.90
N PRO A 181 6.08 23.21 -18.22
CA PRO A 181 6.56 23.11 -19.59
C PRO A 181 5.56 22.36 -20.47
N ARG A 182 5.43 22.78 -21.74
CA ARG A 182 4.54 22.12 -22.71
C ARG A 182 5.11 20.73 -23.05
N ILE A 183 4.36 19.69 -22.71
CA ILE A 183 4.79 18.29 -22.84
C ILE A 183 4.60 17.76 -24.27
N GLY A 184 3.69 18.35 -25.05
CA GLY A 184 3.41 17.89 -26.42
C GLY A 184 2.90 16.44 -26.44
N LYS A 185 3.56 15.56 -27.22
CA LYS A 185 3.27 14.13 -27.30
C LYS A 185 4.08 13.27 -26.31
N GLN A 186 4.92 13.88 -25.48
CA GLN A 186 5.78 13.14 -24.56
C GLN A 186 5.00 12.71 -23.31
N ASN A 187 5.50 11.68 -22.61
CA ASN A 187 4.92 11.20 -21.36
C ASN A 187 5.63 11.73 -20.11
N VAL A 188 6.77 12.42 -20.29
CA VAL A 188 7.61 12.92 -19.20
C VAL A 188 7.89 14.40 -19.45
N SER A 189 7.66 15.23 -18.43
CA SER A 189 8.03 16.65 -18.46
C SER A 189 9.49 16.81 -18.09
N ASP A 190 10.27 17.49 -18.92
CA ASP A 190 11.59 17.97 -18.51
C ASP A 190 11.42 19.24 -17.64
N LEU A 191 11.44 19.05 -16.32
CA LEU A 191 11.33 20.14 -15.36
C LEU A 191 12.61 20.99 -15.29
N SER A 192 13.74 20.50 -15.82
CA SER A 192 14.99 21.26 -15.86
C SER A 192 14.94 22.40 -16.87
N ALA A 193 14.09 22.27 -17.90
CA ALA A 193 13.84 23.28 -18.92
C ALA A 193 13.07 24.53 -18.41
N ALA A 194 12.50 24.50 -17.20
CA ALA A 194 11.94 25.68 -16.55
C ALA A 194 13.09 26.60 -16.09
N GLY A 195 13.58 27.45 -17.00
CA GLY A 195 14.78 28.27 -16.79
C GLY A 195 14.65 29.38 -15.73
N ASP A 196 13.43 29.87 -15.48
CA ASP A 196 13.19 31.01 -14.59
C ASP A 196 12.92 30.59 -13.12
N PRO A 197 13.54 31.25 -12.11
CA PRO A 197 13.33 30.95 -10.69
C PRO A 197 11.87 31.04 -10.22
N ARG A 198 11.08 31.97 -10.77
CA ARG A 198 9.66 32.12 -10.42
C ARG A 198 8.85 30.95 -10.95
N SER A 199 9.12 30.51 -12.18
CA SER A 199 8.48 29.32 -12.77
C SER A 199 8.76 28.06 -11.95
N ARG A 200 10.02 27.85 -11.54
CA ARG A 200 10.39 26.73 -10.65
C ARG A 200 9.63 26.79 -9.31
N ARG A 201 9.49 27.98 -8.73
CA ARG A 201 8.72 28.17 -7.49
C ARG A 201 7.25 27.79 -7.67
N LEU A 202 6.61 28.21 -8.77
CA LEU A 202 5.21 27.92 -9.04
C LEU A 202 4.97 26.43 -9.30
N ILE A 203 5.87 25.77 -10.03
CA ILE A 203 5.85 24.30 -10.22
C ILE A 203 5.92 23.61 -8.85
N ARG A 204 6.91 23.96 -8.03
CA ARG A 204 7.07 23.39 -6.67
C ARG A 204 5.83 23.60 -5.80
N GLN A 205 5.26 24.80 -5.79
CA GLN A 205 4.03 25.09 -5.03
C GLN A 205 2.85 24.24 -5.51
N THR A 206 2.74 24.02 -6.82
CA THR A 206 1.68 23.19 -7.40
C THR A 206 1.88 21.73 -7.02
N THR A 207 3.08 21.18 -7.14
CA THR A 207 3.42 19.81 -6.73
C THR A 207 3.17 19.62 -5.23
N ASN A 208 3.64 20.54 -4.39
CA ASN A 208 3.39 20.50 -2.94
C ASN A 208 1.89 20.51 -2.61
N ALA A 209 1.09 21.30 -3.34
CA ALA A 209 -0.35 21.35 -3.13
C ALA A 209 -1.03 20.01 -3.52
N ILE A 210 -0.59 19.38 -4.62
CA ILE A 210 -1.07 18.05 -5.04
C ILE A 210 -0.73 17.02 -3.95
N GLU A 211 0.53 16.94 -3.53
CA GLU A 211 0.98 15.99 -2.52
C GLU A 211 0.29 16.20 -1.18
N ALA A 212 0.19 17.46 -0.71
CA ALA A 212 -0.49 17.79 0.53
C ALA A 212 -1.98 17.43 0.49
N PHE A 213 -2.67 17.70 -0.63
CA PHE A 213 -4.08 17.38 -0.77
C PHE A 213 -4.35 15.87 -0.70
N VAL A 214 -3.53 15.06 -1.40
CA VAL A 214 -3.61 13.59 -1.32
C VAL A 214 -3.32 13.11 0.10
N ASN A 215 -2.27 13.64 0.74
CA ASN A 215 -1.91 13.27 2.11
C ASN A 215 -3.03 13.60 3.11
N PHE A 216 -3.67 14.78 3.00
CA PHE A 216 -4.82 15.12 3.84
C PHE A 216 -6.00 14.18 3.63
N GLY A 217 -6.23 13.73 2.40
CA GLY A 217 -7.25 12.73 2.13
C GLY A 217 -6.95 11.36 2.74
N CYS A 218 -5.68 10.93 2.71
CA CYS A 218 -5.23 9.73 3.41
C CYS A 218 -5.44 9.84 4.92
N ILE A 219 -5.06 10.98 5.53
CA ILE A 219 -5.27 11.25 6.96
C ILE A 219 -6.77 11.25 7.30
N ALA A 220 -7.59 11.93 6.50
CA ALA A 220 -9.04 11.96 6.69
C ALA A 220 -9.64 10.55 6.64
N THR A 221 -9.20 9.73 5.69
CA THR A 221 -9.63 8.32 5.58
C THR A 221 -9.25 7.53 6.83
N GLY A 222 -8.00 7.67 7.31
CA GLY A 222 -7.55 7.03 8.54
C GLY A 222 -8.36 7.47 9.76
N ILE A 223 -8.73 8.75 9.86
CA ILE A 223 -9.59 9.26 10.93
C ILE A 223 -10.97 8.60 10.87
N LEU A 224 -11.59 8.50 9.68
CA LEU A 224 -12.88 7.82 9.52
C LEU A 224 -12.80 6.34 9.96
N GLN A 225 -11.71 5.65 9.62
CA GLN A 225 -11.46 4.27 10.03
C GLN A 225 -11.31 4.13 11.54
N ILE A 226 -10.52 5.01 12.18
CA ILE A 226 -10.35 5.04 13.63
C ILE A 226 -11.70 5.31 14.32
N VAL A 227 -12.50 6.25 13.80
CA VAL A 227 -13.84 6.53 14.36
C VAL A 227 -14.76 5.33 14.20
N SER A 228 -14.73 4.67 13.04
CA SER A 228 -15.49 3.44 12.81
C SER A 228 -15.15 2.36 13.84
N LEU A 229 -13.85 2.10 14.06
CA LEU A 229 -13.39 1.06 14.98
C LEU A 229 -13.70 1.35 16.44
N ASN A 230 -13.57 2.60 16.88
CA ASN A 230 -13.73 2.96 18.29
C ASN A 230 -15.17 3.33 18.69
N PHE A 231 -16.00 3.76 17.73
CA PHE A 231 -17.34 4.30 18.01
C PHE A 231 -18.44 3.66 17.15
N HIS A 232 -18.23 2.43 16.65
CA HIS A 232 -19.17 1.75 15.74
C HIS A 232 -20.62 1.76 16.26
N GLU A 233 -20.87 1.47 17.54
CA GLU A 233 -22.24 1.43 18.10
C GLU A 233 -22.94 2.79 18.02
N THR A 234 -22.23 3.86 18.37
CA THR A 234 -22.76 5.22 18.34
C THR A 234 -23.04 5.67 16.90
N ILE A 235 -22.13 5.33 15.98
CA ILE A 235 -22.32 5.61 14.55
C ILE A 235 -23.57 4.90 14.04
N TRP A 236 -23.77 3.61 14.35
CA TRP A 236 -24.97 2.89 13.93
C TRP A 236 -26.26 3.46 14.52
N LYS A 237 -26.26 3.85 15.81
CA LYS A 237 -27.41 4.47 16.46
C LYS A 237 -27.80 5.81 15.81
N LYS A 238 -26.81 6.57 15.33
CA LYS A 238 -27.02 7.89 14.72
C LYS A 238 -27.22 7.85 13.21
N TYR A 239 -26.96 6.72 12.56
CA TYR A 239 -27.08 6.61 11.12
C TYR A 239 -28.55 6.64 10.69
N LEU A 240 -28.93 7.69 9.96
CA LEU A 240 -30.29 7.89 9.45
C LEU A 240 -30.48 7.40 8.00
N GLY A 241 -29.43 6.90 7.36
CA GLY A 241 -29.52 6.35 6.01
C GLY A 241 -30.12 4.95 5.97
N TRP A 242 -30.44 4.48 4.77
CA TRP A 242 -30.90 3.11 4.55
C TRP A 242 -29.83 2.30 3.82
N LEU A 243 -29.54 1.10 4.34
CA LEU A 243 -28.66 0.13 3.70
C LEU A 243 -29.48 -1.11 3.35
N ARG A 244 -29.36 -1.57 2.10
CA ARG A 244 -29.99 -2.83 1.66
C ARG A 244 -29.51 -4.04 2.48
N THR A 245 -28.23 -4.05 2.86
CA THR A 245 -27.60 -5.15 3.58
C THR A 245 -26.52 -4.61 4.50
N VAL A 246 -26.57 -5.01 5.78
CA VAL A 246 -25.52 -4.71 6.77
C VAL A 246 -24.66 -5.95 6.91
N THR A 247 -23.43 -5.90 6.38
CA THR A 247 -22.53 -7.06 6.28
C THR A 247 -21.50 -7.13 7.40
N SER A 248 -21.36 -6.08 8.22
CA SER A 248 -20.33 -5.96 9.25
C SER A 248 -20.84 -5.14 10.44
N THR A 249 -20.40 -5.49 11.64
CA THR A 249 -20.62 -4.71 12.86
C THR A 249 -19.85 -3.39 12.85
N ILE A 250 -18.70 -3.35 12.17
CA ILE A 250 -17.89 -2.15 11.99
C ILE A 250 -18.42 -1.42 10.74
N PRO A 251 -18.90 -0.15 10.87
CA PRO A 251 -19.44 0.60 9.75
C PRO A 251 -18.38 0.97 8.72
N SER A 252 -18.78 1.15 7.46
CA SER A 252 -17.86 1.64 6.43
C SER A 252 -17.50 3.11 6.66
N GLU A 253 -16.41 3.56 6.04
CA GLU A 253 -16.00 4.96 6.05
C GLU A 253 -17.09 5.87 5.50
N GLU A 254 -17.92 5.37 4.58
CA GLU A 254 -19.05 6.09 4.00
C GLU A 254 -20.17 6.34 5.02
N VAL A 255 -20.54 5.32 5.79
CA VAL A 255 -21.53 5.44 6.87
C VAL A 255 -21.03 6.44 7.92
N VAL A 256 -19.76 6.31 8.33
CA VAL A 256 -19.14 7.22 9.32
C VAL A 256 -19.12 8.65 8.81
N LYS A 257 -18.70 8.86 7.55
CA LYS A 257 -18.71 10.18 6.92
C LYS A 257 -20.11 10.78 6.89
N SER A 258 -21.14 10.00 6.53
CA SER A 258 -22.53 10.46 6.49
C SER A 258 -22.99 10.97 7.86
N VAL A 259 -22.75 10.19 8.92
CA VAL A 259 -23.11 10.58 10.29
C VAL A 259 -22.37 11.85 10.72
N ILE A 260 -21.07 11.93 10.47
CA ILE A 260 -20.27 13.12 10.81
C ILE A 260 -20.76 14.36 10.05
N GLN A 261 -21.08 14.21 8.76
CA GLN A 261 -21.62 15.31 7.95
C GLN A 261 -22.95 15.79 8.51
N GLU A 262 -23.84 14.87 8.86
CA GLU A 262 -25.14 15.23 9.43
C GLU A 262 -25.00 15.96 10.77
N GLU A 263 -24.18 15.41 11.68
CA GLU A 263 -23.88 16.03 12.97
C GLU A 263 -23.25 17.42 12.80
N TYR A 264 -22.38 17.58 11.80
CA TYR A 264 -21.78 18.88 11.49
C TYR A 264 -22.84 19.90 11.02
N TYR A 265 -23.77 19.49 10.15
CA TYR A 265 -24.81 20.39 9.64
C TYR A 265 -25.87 20.72 10.69
N HIS A 266 -26.30 19.75 11.51
CA HIS A 266 -27.24 19.99 12.61
C HIS A 266 -26.65 20.92 13.66
N ASN A 267 -25.37 20.78 13.98
CA ASN A 267 -24.68 21.60 14.98
C ASN A 267 -23.99 22.84 14.38
N PHE A 268 -24.24 23.17 13.11
CA PHE A 268 -23.51 24.22 12.39
C PHE A 268 -23.59 25.60 13.08
N ARG A 269 -24.74 25.91 13.70
CA ARG A 269 -24.94 27.17 14.45
C ARG A 269 -24.00 27.28 15.66
N PHE A 270 -23.77 26.17 16.37
CA PHE A 270 -22.81 26.12 17.48
C PHE A 270 -21.36 26.14 17.01
N PHE A 271 -21.09 25.63 15.80
CA PHE A 271 -19.76 25.65 15.18
C PHE A 271 -19.24 27.04 14.81
N SER A 272 -20.12 28.04 14.67
CA SER A 272 -19.74 29.44 14.43
C SER A 272 -18.78 29.98 15.50
N ASN A 273 -18.83 29.44 16.72
CA ASN A 273 -17.97 29.83 17.83
C ASN A 273 -16.69 28.99 17.96
N SER A 274 -16.51 27.96 17.13
CA SER A 274 -15.33 27.09 17.18
C SER A 274 -14.05 27.79 16.70
N ALA A 275 -12.91 27.34 17.19
CA ALA A 275 -11.60 27.85 16.75
C ALA A 275 -11.36 27.55 15.25
N ILE A 276 -11.82 26.39 14.77
CA ILE A 276 -11.69 25.98 13.36
C ILE A 276 -12.47 26.94 12.46
N TYR A 277 -13.73 27.24 12.80
CA TYR A 277 -14.52 28.19 12.04
C TYR A 277 -13.90 29.59 12.04
N ARG A 278 -13.38 30.06 13.18
CA ARG A 278 -12.64 31.33 13.25
C ARG A 278 -11.41 31.37 12.34
N ILE A 279 -10.65 30.28 12.26
CA ILE A 279 -9.49 30.15 11.37
C ILE A 279 -9.92 30.12 9.89
N ILE A 280 -11.00 29.41 9.56
CA ILE A 280 -11.55 29.39 8.19
C ILE A 280 -12.02 30.79 7.81
N MET A 281 -12.76 31.47 8.68
CA MET A 281 -13.26 32.83 8.46
C MET A 281 -12.14 33.87 8.39
N SER A 282 -11.06 33.71 9.15
CA SER A 282 -9.90 34.61 9.06
C SER A 282 -9.11 34.44 7.76
N LYS A 283 -9.19 33.25 7.14
CA LYS A 283 -8.54 32.94 5.85
C LYS A 283 -9.47 33.15 4.65
N SER A 284 -10.79 33.17 4.88
CA SER A 284 -11.77 33.61 3.90
C SER A 284 -11.48 35.07 3.57
N ARG A 285 -11.12 35.36 2.31
CA ARG A 285 -11.05 36.73 1.84
C ARG A 285 -12.42 37.36 2.05
N LYS A 286 -12.55 38.28 3.00
CA LYS A 286 -13.68 39.21 3.01
C LYS A 286 -13.76 39.78 1.60
N ARG A 287 -14.88 39.58 0.89
CA ARG A 287 -15.27 40.56 -0.12
C ARG A 287 -15.30 41.88 0.63
N THR A 288 -14.42 42.80 0.30
CA THR A 288 -14.70 44.22 0.50
C THR A 288 -16.01 44.44 -0.21
N VAL A 289 -17.10 44.50 0.56
CA VAL A 289 -18.34 45.09 0.09
C VAL A 289 -18.01 46.57 0.00
N ASP A 290 -17.41 46.97 -1.12
CA ASP A 290 -17.40 48.37 -1.49
C ASP A 290 -18.85 48.79 -1.59
N ALA A 291 -19.15 49.87 -0.89
CA ALA A 291 -20.46 50.47 -0.80
C ALA A 291 -21.08 50.59 -2.20
N MET A 292 -22.09 49.75 -2.48
CA MET A 292 -23.14 50.14 -3.39
C MET A 292 -23.86 51.29 -2.69
N LEU A 293 -23.42 52.51 -3.01
CA LEU A 293 -24.23 53.71 -2.93
C LEU A 293 -25.58 53.37 -3.59
N LEU A 294 -26.61 53.25 -2.75
CA LEU A 294 -27.99 53.49 -3.16
C LEU A 294 -28.03 54.93 -3.70
N ALA A 295 -27.86 55.07 -5.01
CA ALA A 295 -28.33 56.24 -5.72
C ALA A 295 -29.79 55.99 -6.11
N ALA A 296 -30.61 56.98 -5.75
CA ALA A 296 -32.05 57.09 -6.00
C ALA A 296 -32.41 57.01 -7.49
#